data_AF-A0A2K8LT49-F1
#
_entry.id   AF-A0A2K8LT49-F1
#
_cell.length_a   1.000
_cell.length_b   1.000
_cell.length_c   1.000
_cell.angle_alpha   90.00
_cell.angle_beta   90.00
_cell.angle_gamma   90.00
#
_symmetry.space_group_name_H-M   'P 1'
#
loop_
_entity.id
_entity.type
_entity.pdbx_description
1 polymer ?
#
loop_
_entity_poly.entity_id
_entity_poly.type
_entity_poly.pdbx_seq_one_letter_code
_entity_poly.pdbx_strand_id
1 'polypeptide(L)'
;MTGWTWPVLEPVAGMSHRERFAWWIGGGQLPEGLNRDGWSEFLRLLLNGLRAELGPDGTDDPPWSEAEKELYLRTACDVLSFVETCEVIGADRVLDRQLFLSIWLVEFGFSLPDKRYGPEDAVRRIMAVVTPERIDECARLSPEWTKRSTPEIARMHRVKQLIKIAGVLREYLADPEMRAVVARWEVLYPRLP
;
A
#
# COMPACT_ATOMS: atom_id res chain seq x y z
N MET A 1 -20.50 17.30 -16.68
CA MET A 1 -20.00 18.52 -16.00
C MET A 1 -19.48 18.06 -14.64
N THR A 2 -18.20 18.04 -14.31
CA THR A 2 -16.98 18.72 -14.80
C THR A 2 -15.91 17.68 -15.17
N GLY A 3 -15.24 17.88 -16.31
CA GLY A 3 -14.07 17.10 -16.68
C GLY A 3 -12.91 17.43 -15.76
N TRP A 4 -12.34 16.42 -15.10
CA TRP A 4 -11.11 16.56 -14.35
C TRP A 4 -9.94 16.42 -15.31
N THR A 5 -9.61 17.49 -16.02
CA THR A 5 -8.42 17.57 -16.86
C THR A 5 -7.20 17.72 -15.96
N TRP A 6 -6.57 16.61 -15.61
CA TRP A 6 -5.11 16.44 -15.48
C TRP A 6 -4.25 17.73 -15.52
N PRO A 7 -4.04 18.49 -14.41
CA PRO A 7 -3.07 19.60 -14.43
C PRO A 7 -2.10 19.62 -13.24
N VAL A 8 -2.26 18.77 -12.21
CA VAL A 8 -1.52 18.94 -10.94
C VAL A 8 -0.21 18.18 -10.90
N LEU A 9 0.05 17.34 -11.92
CA LEU A 9 1.27 16.56 -12.07
C LEU A 9 1.93 16.77 -13.43
N GLU A 10 1.61 17.86 -14.16
CA GLU A 10 2.22 18.18 -15.46
C GLU A 10 3.76 18.04 -15.49
N PRO A 11 4.52 18.45 -14.45
CA PRO A 11 5.97 18.26 -14.43
C PRO A 11 6.41 16.79 -14.52
N VAL A 12 5.61 15.86 -14.01
CA VAL A 12 5.97 14.43 -13.89
C VAL A 12 5.12 13.52 -14.77
N ALA A 13 4.09 14.03 -15.45
CA ALA A 13 3.14 13.23 -16.23
C ALA A 13 3.80 12.49 -17.40
N GLY A 14 4.70 13.17 -18.13
CA GLY A 14 5.43 12.60 -19.27
C GLY A 14 6.73 11.88 -18.92
N MET A 15 7.14 11.91 -17.65
CA MET A 15 8.37 11.29 -17.19
C MET A 15 8.22 9.77 -17.06
N SER A 16 9.27 9.02 -17.41
CA SER A 16 9.42 7.61 -17.04
C SER A 16 9.45 7.46 -15.51
N HIS A 17 9.28 6.23 -15.01
CA HIS A 17 9.36 5.98 -13.56
C HIS A 17 10.70 6.44 -12.96
N ARG A 18 11.81 6.22 -13.67
CA ARG A 18 13.16 6.61 -13.26
C ARG A 18 13.33 8.13 -13.25
N GLU A 19 12.78 8.84 -14.25
CA GLU A 19 12.80 10.30 -14.31
C GLU A 19 11.99 10.94 -13.18
N ARG A 20 10.80 10.43 -12.87
CA ARG A 20 9.99 10.92 -11.74
C ARG A 20 10.73 10.77 -10.41
N PHE A 21 11.40 9.63 -10.25
CA PHE A 21 12.19 9.34 -9.07
C PHE A 21 13.41 10.27 -8.95
N ALA A 22 14.18 10.43 -10.03
CA ALA A 22 15.30 11.36 -10.08
C ALA A 22 14.88 12.80 -9.82
N TRP A 23 13.73 13.23 -10.36
CA TRP A 23 13.14 14.54 -10.09
C TRP A 23 12.88 14.75 -8.60
N TRP A 24 12.28 13.77 -7.90
CA TRP A 24 12.04 13.87 -6.46
C TRP A 24 13.35 13.98 -5.66
N ILE A 25 14.33 13.11 -5.93
CA ILE A 25 15.65 13.16 -5.25
C ILE A 25 16.34 14.50 -5.49
N GLY A 26 16.22 15.07 -6.69
CA GLY A 26 16.77 16.37 -7.06
C GLY A 26 16.11 17.57 -6.36
N GLY A 27 15.22 17.34 -5.39
CA GLY A 27 14.48 18.40 -4.70
C GLY A 27 13.21 18.84 -5.45
N GLY A 28 12.64 17.95 -6.26
CA GLY A 28 11.39 18.18 -6.97
C GLY A 28 10.28 18.65 -6.03
N GLN A 29 9.69 19.79 -6.34
CA GLN A 29 8.60 20.37 -5.56
C GLN A 29 7.26 20.07 -6.24
N LEU A 30 6.38 19.38 -5.52
CA LEU A 30 4.99 19.29 -5.93
C LEU A 30 4.34 20.68 -5.78
N PRO A 31 3.34 21.03 -6.61
CA PRO A 31 2.65 22.31 -6.51
C PRO A 31 2.17 22.61 -5.08
N GLU A 32 2.37 23.84 -4.63
CA GLU A 32 1.81 24.30 -3.37
C GLU A 32 0.28 24.12 -3.38
N GLY A 33 -0.27 23.55 -2.30
CA GLY A 33 -1.70 23.27 -2.21
C GLY A 33 -2.16 22.01 -2.97
N LEU A 34 -1.24 21.09 -3.31
CA LEU A 34 -1.59 19.77 -3.83
C LEU A 34 -2.68 19.12 -2.96
N ASN A 35 -3.83 18.82 -3.56
CA ASN A 35 -4.93 18.21 -2.84
C ASN A 35 -4.65 16.72 -2.56
N ARG A 36 -5.52 16.11 -1.74
CA ARG A 36 -5.47 14.70 -1.38
C ARG A 36 -5.29 13.75 -2.57
N ASP A 37 -5.99 14.02 -3.67
CA ASP A 37 -5.97 13.14 -4.84
C ASP A 37 -4.68 13.29 -5.63
N GLY A 38 -4.12 14.50 -5.74
CA GLY A 38 -2.79 14.73 -6.30
C GLY A 38 -1.69 13.98 -5.54
N TRP A 39 -1.71 14.02 -4.21
CA TRP A 39 -0.77 13.24 -3.38
C TRP A 39 -0.96 11.73 -3.53
N SER A 40 -2.22 11.29 -3.59
CA SER A 40 -2.54 9.86 -3.76
C SER A 40 -2.04 9.34 -5.10
N GLU A 41 -2.15 10.16 -6.14
CA GLU A 41 -1.69 9.85 -7.50
C GLU A 41 -0.17 9.88 -7.59
N PHE A 42 0.50 10.88 -7.00
CA PHE A 42 1.96 10.93 -6.93
C PHE A 42 2.54 9.67 -6.28
N LEU A 43 2.01 9.27 -5.11
CA LEU A 43 2.43 8.04 -4.45
C LEU A 43 2.17 6.79 -5.28
N ARG A 44 1.03 6.73 -5.99
CA ARG A 44 0.73 5.62 -6.90
C ARG A 44 1.76 5.54 -8.03
N LEU A 45 2.07 6.66 -8.67
CA LEU A 45 3.03 6.75 -9.76
C LEU A 45 4.45 6.42 -9.32
N LEU A 46 4.83 6.91 -8.14
CA LEU A 46 6.09 6.56 -7.50
C LEU A 46 6.11 5.03 -7.36
N LEU A 47 5.26 4.46 -6.51
CA LEU A 47 5.27 3.05 -6.10
C LEU A 47 5.12 2.05 -7.25
N ASN A 48 4.32 2.38 -8.27
CA ASN A 48 4.17 1.52 -9.45
C ASN A 48 5.46 1.36 -10.25
N GLY A 49 6.34 2.37 -10.23
CA GLY A 49 7.64 2.28 -10.89
C GLY A 49 8.51 1.18 -10.32
N LEU A 50 8.62 1.12 -8.99
CA LEU A 50 9.34 0.04 -8.33
C LEU A 50 8.69 -1.31 -8.61
N ARG A 51 7.36 -1.42 -8.51
CA ARG A 51 6.70 -2.69 -8.81
C ARG A 51 7.00 -3.19 -10.23
N ALA A 52 7.02 -2.29 -11.22
CA ALA A 52 7.33 -2.65 -12.60
C ALA A 52 8.77 -3.17 -12.76
N GLU A 53 9.72 -2.55 -12.06
CA GLU A 53 11.14 -2.92 -12.09
C GLU A 53 11.45 -4.19 -11.27
N LEU A 54 10.69 -4.42 -10.20
CA LEU A 54 10.81 -5.64 -9.40
C LEU A 54 10.06 -6.83 -10.03
N GLY A 55 9.13 -6.57 -10.93
CA GLY A 55 8.30 -7.57 -11.59
C GLY A 55 9.07 -8.43 -12.61
N PRO A 56 8.57 -9.64 -12.92
CA PRO A 56 9.20 -10.55 -13.89
C PRO A 56 9.13 -10.05 -15.34
N ASP A 57 8.19 -9.15 -15.64
CA ASP A 57 7.96 -8.58 -16.98
C ASP A 57 8.66 -7.23 -17.15
N GLY A 58 9.92 -7.15 -16.69
CA GLY A 58 10.73 -5.92 -16.67
C GLY A 58 10.51 -5.03 -17.91
N THR A 59 10.40 -3.74 -17.68
CA THR A 59 10.19 -2.74 -18.74
C THR A 59 11.28 -2.85 -19.82
N ASP A 60 11.00 -2.39 -21.05
CA ASP A 60 11.99 -2.29 -22.16
C ASP A 60 13.22 -1.40 -21.83
N ASP A 61 13.23 -0.77 -20.66
CA ASP A 61 14.36 -0.02 -20.09
C ASP A 61 15.38 -0.96 -19.42
N PRO A 62 16.67 -0.57 -19.35
CA PRO A 62 17.64 -1.33 -18.58
C PRO A 62 17.19 -1.43 -17.11
N PRO A 63 17.23 -2.63 -16.51
CA PRO A 63 16.75 -2.86 -15.16
C PRO A 63 17.51 -1.98 -14.16
N TRP A 64 16.85 -1.61 -13.07
CA TRP A 64 17.50 -0.84 -12.02
C TRP A 64 18.65 -1.62 -11.38
N SER A 65 19.77 -0.93 -11.17
CA SER A 65 20.86 -1.44 -10.34
C SER A 65 20.40 -1.61 -8.89
N GLU A 66 21.05 -2.47 -8.13
CA GLU A 66 20.73 -2.68 -6.71
C GLU A 66 20.83 -1.38 -5.90
N ALA A 67 21.79 -0.50 -6.22
CA ALA A 67 21.92 0.80 -5.58
C ALA A 67 20.74 1.73 -5.89
N GLU A 68 20.22 1.71 -7.13
CA GLU A 68 19.02 2.47 -7.51
C GLU A 68 17.78 1.95 -6.80
N LYS A 69 17.60 0.61 -6.73
CA LYS A 69 16.50 -0.02 -5.99
C LYS A 69 16.55 0.37 -4.50
N GLU A 70 17.71 0.28 -3.86
CA GLU A 70 17.87 0.63 -2.45
C GLU A 70 17.59 2.12 -2.19
N LEU A 71 18.13 3.01 -3.04
CA LEU A 71 17.89 4.45 -2.95
C LEU A 71 16.41 4.77 -3.12
N TYR A 72 15.75 4.13 -4.08
CA TYR A 72 14.33 4.30 -4.30
C TYR A 72 13.52 3.85 -3.11
N LEU A 73 13.82 2.67 -2.60
CA LEU A 73 13.14 2.08 -1.47
C LEU A 73 13.19 2.99 -0.25
N ARG A 74 14.37 3.56 0.07
CA ARG A 74 14.51 4.59 1.11
C ARG A 74 13.64 5.80 0.84
N THR A 75 13.70 6.32 -0.39
CA THR A 75 12.92 7.51 -0.78
C THR A 75 11.41 7.28 -0.68
N ALA A 76 10.91 6.13 -1.11
CA ALA A 76 9.50 5.78 -0.98
C ALA A 76 9.07 5.73 0.49
N CYS A 77 9.93 5.21 1.38
CA CYS A 77 9.69 5.22 2.83
C CYS A 77 9.65 6.63 3.40
N ASP A 78 10.54 7.52 2.95
CA ASP A 78 10.59 8.92 3.39
C ASP A 78 9.33 9.67 2.94
N VAL A 79 8.92 9.50 1.68
CA VAL A 79 7.70 10.12 1.14
C VAL A 79 6.47 9.62 1.91
N LEU A 80 6.36 8.30 2.14
CA LEU A 80 5.24 7.75 2.90
C LEU A 80 5.20 8.26 4.34
N SER A 81 6.36 8.39 4.99
CA SER A 81 6.48 8.94 6.34
C SER A 81 6.11 10.43 6.39
N PHE A 82 6.51 11.20 5.39
CA PHE A 82 6.12 12.60 5.24
C PHE A 82 4.61 12.73 5.07
N VAL A 83 4.03 11.96 4.15
CA VAL A 83 2.59 11.97 3.86
C VAL A 83 1.76 11.55 5.09
N GLU A 84 2.27 10.59 5.87
CA GLU A 84 1.69 10.19 7.16
C GLU A 84 1.73 11.34 8.18
N THR A 85 2.91 11.94 8.38
CA THR A 85 3.15 12.99 9.37
C THR A 85 2.35 14.27 9.07
N CYS A 86 2.23 14.61 7.79
CA CYS A 86 1.49 15.79 7.34
C CYS A 86 0.00 15.50 7.09
N GLU A 87 -0.45 14.26 7.28
CA GLU A 87 -1.84 13.82 7.15
C GLU A 87 -2.52 14.13 5.79
N VAL A 88 -1.73 14.26 4.72
CA VAL A 88 -2.22 14.84 3.45
C VAL A 88 -3.17 13.92 2.66
N ILE A 89 -3.09 12.59 2.82
CA ILE A 89 -4.00 11.64 2.13
C ILE A 89 -4.94 10.80 3.03
N GLY A 90 -4.93 11.03 4.33
CA GLY A 90 -5.69 10.24 5.31
C GLY A 90 -5.04 8.90 5.62
N ALA A 91 -5.12 8.50 6.90
CA ALA A 91 -4.38 7.36 7.45
C ALA A 91 -4.64 6.03 6.72
N ASP A 92 -5.88 5.74 6.32
CA ASP A 92 -6.21 4.49 5.63
C ASP A 92 -5.50 4.36 4.27
N ARG A 93 -5.38 5.46 3.52
CA ARG A 93 -4.69 5.47 2.22
C ARG A 93 -3.18 5.32 2.38
N VAL A 94 -2.61 5.96 3.41
CA VAL A 94 -1.18 5.79 3.74
C VAL A 94 -0.91 4.33 4.10
N LEU A 95 -1.73 3.76 4.99
CA LEU A 95 -1.62 2.37 5.40
C LEU A 95 -1.68 1.43 4.19
N ASP A 96 -2.59 1.67 3.24
CA ASP A 96 -2.64 0.87 2.02
C ASP A 96 -1.33 0.86 1.25
N ARG A 97 -0.74 2.03 1.04
CA ARG A 97 0.52 2.14 0.31
C ARG A 97 1.66 1.44 1.05
N GLN A 98 1.73 1.58 2.38
CA GLN A 98 2.72 0.89 3.21
C GLN A 98 2.55 -0.63 3.15
N LEU A 99 1.30 -1.13 3.20
CA LEU A 99 1.01 -2.56 3.11
C LEU A 99 1.34 -3.14 1.73
N PHE A 100 1.03 -2.43 0.65
CA PHE A 100 1.42 -2.85 -0.70
C PHE A 100 2.94 -2.92 -0.87
N LEU A 101 3.67 -1.92 -0.36
CA LEU A 101 5.13 -1.94 -0.38
C LEU A 101 5.68 -3.15 0.40
N SER A 102 5.12 -3.44 1.58
CA SER A 102 5.52 -4.58 2.41
C SER A 102 5.35 -5.92 1.68
N ILE A 103 4.23 -6.08 0.96
CA ILE A 103 3.98 -7.28 0.13
C ILE A 103 5.01 -7.40 -0.98
N TRP A 104 5.26 -6.34 -1.74
CA TRP A 104 6.19 -6.39 -2.86
C TRP A 104 7.61 -6.71 -2.41
N LEU A 105 8.06 -6.11 -1.31
CA LEU A 105 9.38 -6.41 -0.75
C LEU A 105 9.54 -7.90 -0.48
N VAL A 106 8.53 -8.49 0.14
CA VAL A 106 8.48 -9.91 0.45
C VAL A 106 8.41 -10.77 -0.82
N GLU A 107 7.51 -10.47 -1.75
CA GLU A 107 7.33 -11.19 -3.01
C GLU A 107 8.59 -11.20 -3.87
N PHE A 108 9.35 -10.11 -3.85
CA PHE A 108 10.55 -9.93 -4.66
C PHE A 108 11.86 -10.19 -3.88
N GLY A 109 11.78 -10.63 -2.62
CA GLY A 109 12.95 -11.02 -1.82
C GLY A 109 13.82 -9.84 -1.32
N PHE A 110 13.27 -8.64 -1.25
CA PHE A 110 13.94 -7.45 -0.72
C PHE A 110 13.68 -7.29 0.78
N SER A 111 14.66 -6.70 1.47
CA SER A 111 14.50 -6.25 2.85
C SER A 111 14.78 -4.75 2.92
N LEU A 112 13.95 -4.02 3.65
CA LEU A 112 14.21 -2.63 3.98
C LEU A 112 15.04 -2.54 5.28
N PRO A 113 15.92 -1.54 5.40
CA PRO A 113 16.57 -1.25 6.67
C PRO A 113 15.57 -0.74 7.74
N ASP A 114 14.44 -0.16 7.31
CA ASP A 114 13.36 0.24 8.22
C ASP A 114 12.42 -0.94 8.51
N LYS A 115 12.38 -1.35 9.78
CA LYS A 115 11.50 -2.43 10.27
C LYS A 115 10.02 -2.13 10.07
N ARG A 116 9.64 -0.83 9.95
CA ARG A 116 8.26 -0.34 9.78
C ARG A 116 7.51 -1.00 8.62
N TYR A 117 8.24 -1.41 7.59
CA TYR A 117 7.71 -2.02 6.36
C TYR A 117 7.99 -3.53 6.29
N GLY A 118 8.55 -4.09 7.35
CA GLY A 118 8.72 -5.53 7.50
C GLY A 118 7.36 -6.22 7.68
N PRO A 119 7.30 -7.53 7.40
CA PRO A 119 6.06 -8.30 7.45
C PRO A 119 5.41 -8.27 8.84
N GLU A 120 6.20 -8.26 9.93
CA GLU A 120 5.65 -8.19 11.29
C GLU A 120 4.97 -6.86 11.59
N ASP A 121 5.60 -5.72 11.28
CA ASP A 121 5.00 -4.41 11.55
C ASP A 121 3.78 -4.17 10.66
N ALA A 122 3.83 -4.62 9.40
CA ALA A 122 2.67 -4.63 8.51
C ALA A 122 1.50 -5.43 9.13
N VAL A 123 1.74 -6.64 9.63
CA VAL A 123 0.69 -7.46 10.25
C VAL A 123 0.22 -6.88 11.58
N ARG A 124 1.09 -6.28 12.41
CA ARG A 124 0.65 -5.56 13.63
C ARG A 124 -0.30 -4.41 13.30
N ARG A 125 -0.03 -3.66 12.23
CA ARG A 125 -0.94 -2.60 11.76
C ARG A 125 -2.26 -3.15 11.25
N ILE A 126 -2.23 -4.27 10.53
CA ILE A 126 -3.43 -4.97 10.11
C ILE A 126 -4.24 -5.41 11.34
N MET A 127 -3.61 -6.00 12.36
CA MET A 127 -4.29 -6.42 13.59
C MET A 127 -4.91 -5.26 14.37
N ALA A 128 -4.30 -4.07 14.34
CA ALA A 128 -4.89 -2.87 14.93
C ALA A 128 -6.18 -2.43 14.21
N VAL A 129 -6.34 -2.78 12.92
CA VAL A 129 -7.54 -2.48 12.14
C VAL A 129 -8.52 -3.65 12.11
N VAL A 130 -8.05 -4.89 12.02
CA VAL A 130 -8.87 -6.11 11.95
C VAL A 130 -9.03 -6.67 13.37
N THR A 131 -9.83 -5.99 14.17
CA THR A 131 -10.12 -6.40 15.54
C THR A 131 -11.14 -7.56 15.57
N PRO A 132 -11.22 -8.32 16.68
CA PRO A 132 -12.25 -9.35 16.85
C PRO A 132 -13.67 -8.82 16.63
N GLU A 133 -13.97 -7.61 17.11
CA GLU A 133 -15.29 -6.99 16.99
C GLU A 133 -15.65 -6.71 15.52
N ARG A 134 -14.67 -6.25 14.73
CA ARG A 134 -14.84 -6.03 13.29
C ARG A 134 -15.02 -7.33 12.52
N ILE A 135 -14.34 -8.39 12.95
CA ILE A 135 -14.52 -9.73 12.42
C ILE A 135 -15.93 -10.24 12.69
N ASP A 136 -16.40 -10.13 13.94
CA ASP A 136 -17.73 -10.59 14.34
C ASP A 136 -18.83 -9.80 13.63
N GLU A 137 -18.64 -8.48 13.50
CA GLU A 137 -19.53 -7.62 12.71
C GLU A 137 -19.57 -8.08 11.25
N CYS A 138 -18.43 -8.25 10.60
CA CYS A 138 -18.37 -8.69 9.21
C CYS A 138 -19.00 -10.08 9.04
N ALA A 139 -18.75 -11.02 9.95
CA ALA A 139 -19.35 -12.35 9.92
C ALA A 139 -20.88 -12.30 10.02
N ARG A 140 -21.42 -11.44 10.91
CA ARG A 140 -22.87 -11.21 11.07
C ARG A 140 -23.51 -10.57 9.84
N LEU A 141 -22.81 -9.63 9.20
CA LEU A 141 -23.34 -8.89 8.05
C LEU A 141 -23.21 -9.66 6.72
N SER A 142 -22.26 -10.59 6.62
CA SER A 142 -21.89 -11.27 5.37
C SER A 142 -23.01 -12.05 4.67
N PRO A 143 -23.87 -12.82 5.34
CA PRO A 143 -24.91 -13.62 4.65
C PRO A 143 -25.88 -12.79 3.80
N GLU A 144 -26.09 -11.51 4.14
CA GLU A 144 -27.00 -10.60 3.45
C GLU A 144 -26.29 -9.30 3.06
N TRP A 145 -25.00 -9.38 2.72
CA TRP A 145 -24.18 -8.19 2.45
C TRP A 145 -24.74 -7.31 1.33
N THR A 146 -25.42 -7.90 0.34
CA THR A 146 -26.07 -7.17 -0.77
C THR A 146 -27.25 -6.29 -0.33
N LYS A 147 -27.81 -6.53 0.87
CA LYS A 147 -28.88 -5.69 1.46
C LYS A 147 -28.33 -4.56 2.33
N ARG A 148 -27.01 -4.43 2.45
CA ARG A 148 -26.35 -3.44 3.30
C ARG A 148 -26.11 -2.14 2.56
N SER A 149 -25.89 -1.08 3.31
CA SER A 149 -25.51 0.22 2.76
C SER A 149 -24.13 0.15 2.11
N THR A 150 -23.89 0.99 1.09
CA THR A 150 -22.58 1.10 0.42
C THR A 150 -21.40 1.28 1.40
N PRO A 151 -21.51 2.10 2.47
CA PRO A 151 -20.44 2.22 3.46
C PRO A 151 -20.16 0.93 4.25
N GLU A 152 -21.19 0.14 4.59
CA GLU A 152 -21.01 -1.15 5.26
C GLU A 152 -20.29 -2.15 4.35
N ILE A 153 -20.71 -2.24 3.09
CA ILE A 153 -20.08 -3.11 2.09
C ILE A 153 -18.61 -2.72 1.91
N ALA A 154 -18.31 -1.42 1.82
CA ALA A 154 -16.95 -0.93 1.70
C ALA A 154 -16.08 -1.30 2.91
N ARG A 155 -16.61 -1.21 4.14
CA ARG A 155 -15.91 -1.65 5.36
C ARG A 155 -15.63 -3.16 5.36
N MET A 156 -16.59 -3.96 4.90
CA MET A 156 -16.41 -5.42 4.81
C MET A 156 -15.35 -5.80 3.78
N HIS A 157 -15.38 -5.20 2.59
CA HIS A 157 -14.32 -5.38 1.59
C HIS A 157 -12.95 -4.94 2.12
N ARG A 158 -12.91 -3.85 2.89
CA ARG A 158 -11.68 -3.37 3.54
C ARG A 158 -11.10 -4.44 4.48
N VAL A 159 -11.92 -5.02 5.35
CA VAL A 159 -11.50 -6.11 6.25
C VAL A 159 -11.02 -7.32 5.45
N LYS A 160 -11.76 -7.73 4.42
CA LYS A 160 -11.37 -8.85 3.55
C LYS A 160 -10.02 -8.63 2.87
N GLN A 161 -9.77 -7.42 2.36
CA GLN A 161 -8.50 -7.06 1.75
C GLN A 161 -7.35 -7.15 2.77
N LEU A 162 -7.53 -6.62 3.97
CA LEU A 162 -6.52 -6.67 5.02
C LEU A 162 -6.20 -8.12 5.47
N ILE A 163 -7.23 -8.96 5.60
CA ILE A 163 -7.06 -10.40 5.87
C ILE A 163 -6.25 -11.06 4.75
N LYS A 164 -6.55 -10.76 3.47
CA LYS A 164 -5.79 -11.28 2.33
C LYS A 164 -4.32 -10.92 2.42
N ILE A 165 -4.03 -9.64 2.68
CA ILE A 165 -2.66 -9.13 2.79
C ILE A 165 -1.92 -9.85 3.92
N ALA A 166 -2.53 -9.95 5.10
CA ALA A 166 -1.93 -10.67 6.22
C ALA A 166 -1.63 -12.14 5.87
N GLY A 167 -2.55 -12.80 5.14
CA GLY A 167 -2.35 -14.16 4.64
C GLY A 167 -1.10 -14.31 3.77
N VAL A 168 -0.86 -13.37 2.84
CA VAL A 168 0.36 -13.37 2.00
C VAL A 168 1.62 -13.22 2.87
N LEU A 169 1.59 -12.34 3.87
CA LEU A 169 2.73 -12.07 4.73
C LEU A 169 2.99 -13.18 5.77
N ARG A 170 2.03 -14.08 6.00
CA ARG A 170 2.05 -15.06 7.10
C ARG A 170 3.30 -15.94 7.09
N GLU A 171 3.74 -16.38 5.93
CA GLU A 171 4.90 -17.29 5.79
C GLU A 171 6.23 -16.62 6.14
N TYR A 172 6.25 -15.29 6.18
CA TYR A 172 7.42 -14.46 6.44
C TYR A 172 7.46 -13.91 7.88
N LEU A 173 6.44 -14.21 8.68
CA LEU A 173 6.40 -13.84 10.09
C LEU A 173 7.31 -14.76 10.88
N ALA A 174 8.16 -14.22 11.74
CA ALA A 174 8.96 -15.01 12.67
C ALA A 174 8.13 -15.43 13.89
N ASP A 175 7.25 -14.54 14.36
CA ASP A 175 6.35 -14.73 15.50
C ASP A 175 5.27 -15.83 15.25
N PRO A 176 5.31 -16.97 15.99
CA PRO A 176 4.33 -18.04 15.85
C PRO A 176 2.91 -17.66 16.28
N GLU A 177 2.75 -16.76 17.26
CA GLU A 177 1.43 -16.35 17.74
C GLU A 177 0.73 -15.49 16.69
N MET A 178 1.48 -14.57 16.08
CA MET A 178 0.99 -13.75 14.98
C MET A 178 0.59 -14.63 13.78
N ARG A 179 1.39 -15.64 13.41
CA ARG A 179 1.01 -16.63 12.38
C ARG A 179 -0.30 -17.32 12.70
N ALA A 180 -0.50 -17.74 13.95
CA ALA A 180 -1.71 -18.42 14.40
C ALA A 180 -2.95 -17.50 14.39
N VAL A 181 -2.80 -16.21 14.69
CA VAL A 181 -3.88 -15.21 14.52
C VAL A 181 -4.29 -15.12 13.05
N VAL A 182 -3.34 -14.89 12.16
CA VAL A 182 -3.61 -14.74 10.72
C VAL A 182 -4.23 -16.01 10.13
N ALA A 183 -3.73 -17.19 10.51
CA ALA A 183 -4.27 -18.47 10.06
C ALA A 183 -5.75 -18.65 10.43
N ARG A 184 -6.19 -18.14 11.59
CA ARG A 184 -7.62 -18.19 11.99
C ARG A 184 -8.49 -17.32 11.09
N TRP A 185 -7.97 -16.23 10.53
CA TRP A 185 -8.71 -15.35 9.64
C TRP A 185 -8.92 -15.93 8.23
N GLU A 186 -8.05 -16.84 7.77
CA GLU A 186 -8.21 -17.48 6.45
C GLU A 186 -9.54 -18.22 6.31
N VAL A 187 -10.08 -18.75 7.40
CA VAL A 187 -11.41 -19.40 7.43
C VAL A 187 -12.55 -18.41 7.15
N LEU A 188 -12.35 -17.13 7.51
CA LEU A 188 -13.33 -16.07 7.33
C LEU A 188 -13.29 -15.47 5.93
N TYR A 189 -12.11 -15.44 5.31
CA TYR A 189 -11.88 -14.77 4.02
C TYR A 189 -12.90 -15.16 2.92
N PRO A 190 -13.24 -16.45 2.69
CA PRO A 190 -14.23 -16.84 1.67
C PRO A 190 -15.65 -16.40 1.99
N ARG A 191 -15.95 -16.08 3.26
CA ARG A 191 -17.29 -15.74 3.74
C ARG A 191 -17.58 -14.25 3.64
N LEU A 192 -16.54 -13.42 3.55
CA LEU A 192 -16.66 -11.98 3.35
C LEU A 192 -16.94 -11.65 1.87
N PRO A 193 -17.69 -10.58 1.57
CA PRO A 193 -17.93 -10.13 0.19
C PRO A 193 -16.64 -9.73 -0.52
#